data_AF-A0A4Q6BU21-F1
#
_entry.id   AF-A0A4Q6BU21-F1
#
_cell.length_a   1.000
_cell.length_b   1.000
_cell.length_c   1.000
_cell.angle_alpha   90.00
_cell.angle_beta   90.00
_cell.angle_gamma   90.00
#
_symmetry.space_group_name_H-M   'P 1'
#
loop_
_entity.id
_entity.type
_entity.pdbx_description
1 polymer ?
#
loop_
_entity_poly.entity_id
_entity_poly.type
_entity_poly.pdbx_seq_one_letter_code
_entity_poly.pdbx_strand_id
1 'polypeptide(L)' 'MSRDLDLVLYGATGYTGQVVAEYLLRHAPPSLKWAIAGRSESKLQAVQMALVAQG' A
#
# COMPACT_ATOMS: atom_id res chain seq x y z
N MET A 1 -9.40 15.94 15.76
CA MET A 1 -8.66 15.64 14.53
C MET A 1 -8.65 14.14 14.38
N SER A 2 -9.54 13.57 13.55
CA SER A 2 -9.58 12.12 13.30
C SER A 2 -8.43 11.75 12.34
N ARG A 3 -7.67 10.71 12.65
CA ARG A 3 -6.75 10.10 11.70
C ARG A 3 -7.57 9.15 10.82
N ASP A 4 -7.69 9.48 9.54
CA ASP A 4 -8.46 8.65 8.58
C ASP A 4 -7.71 7.37 8.15
N LEU A 5 -6.40 7.34 8.39
CA LEU A 5 -5.51 6.21 8.11
C LEU A 5 -4.82 5.76 9.40
N ASP A 6 -4.77 4.45 9.59
CA ASP A 6 -4.05 3.79 10.66
C ASP A 6 -2.57 3.61 10.30
N LEU A 7 -2.28 3.37 9.01
CA LEU A 7 -0.94 3.09 8.50
C LEU A 7 -0.68 3.71 7.12
N VAL A 8 0.52 4.23 6.91
CA VAL A 8 1.01 4.64 5.59
C VAL A 8 2.35 3.96 5.31
N LEU A 9 2.41 3.17 4.23
CA LEU A 9 3.63 2.50 3.79
C LEU A 9 4.44 3.40 2.86
N TYR A 10 5.48 4.03 3.41
CA TYR A 10 6.43 4.82 2.62
C TYR A 10 7.43 3.93 1.88
N GLY A 11 7.72 4.28 0.63
CA GLY A 11 8.67 3.53 -0.20
C GLY A 11 8.04 2.32 -0.90
N ALA A 12 6.71 2.30 -1.06
CA ALA A 12 5.97 1.21 -1.68
C ALA A 12 6.40 0.88 -3.12
N THR A 13 7.04 1.82 -3.81
CA THR A 13 7.54 1.61 -5.18
C THR A 13 8.91 0.90 -5.23
N GLY A 14 9.57 0.68 -4.10
CA GLY A 14 10.80 -0.10 -4.01
C GLY A 14 10.51 -1.59 -3.87
N TYR A 15 11.51 -2.44 -4.12
CA TYR A 15 11.36 -3.90 -4.07
C TYR A 15 10.76 -4.40 -2.75
N THR A 16 11.38 -4.06 -1.61
CA THR A 16 10.86 -4.43 -0.29
C THR A 16 9.48 -3.83 -0.02
N GLY A 17 9.25 -2.59 -0.48
CA GLY A 17 7.95 -1.91 -0.30
C GLY A 17 6.81 -2.63 -1.01
N GLN A 18 7.06 -3.17 -2.22
CA GLN A 18 6.07 -3.97 -2.94
C GLN A 18 5.73 -5.26 -2.19
N VAL A 19 6.75 -5.99 -1.72
CA VAL A 19 6.55 -7.21 -0.92
C VAL A 19 5.74 -6.93 0.35
N VAL A 20 6.03 -5.83 1.05
CA VAL A 20 5.28 -5.41 2.24
C VAL A 20 3.85 -5.02 1.89
N ALA A 21 3.62 -4.30 0.78
CA ALA A 21 2.29 -3.91 0.35
C ALA A 21 1.42 -5.15 0.03
N GLU A 22 1.98 -6.15 -0.63
CA GLU A 22 1.29 -7.42 -0.87
C GLU A 22 1.02 -8.20 0.43
N TYR A 23 1.97 -8.19 1.36
CA TYR A 23 1.78 -8.82 2.66
C TYR A 23 0.62 -8.17 3.42
N LEU A 24 0.53 -6.83 3.42
CA LEU A 24 -0.56 -6.08 4.02
C LEU A 24 -1.89 -6.43 3.33
N LEU A 25 -1.94 -6.48 2.00
CA LEU A 25 -3.16 -6.87 1.27
C LEU A 25 -3.69 -8.25 1.71
N ARG A 26 -2.79 -9.22 1.89
CA ARG A 26 -3.17 -10.61 2.20
C ARG A 26 -3.47 -10.88 3.67
N HIS A 27 -2.88 -10.12 4.60
CA HIS A 27 -2.89 -10.47 6.02
C HIS A 27 -3.40 -9.36 6.94
N ALA A 28 -3.57 -8.14 6.44
CA ALA A 28 -4.11 -7.07 7.27
C ALA A 28 -5.56 -7.40 7.68
N PRO A 29 -5.95 -7.06 8.92
CA PRO A 29 -7.35 -7.17 9.31
C PRO A 29 -8.21 -6.24 8.44
N PRO A 30 -9.45 -6.61 8.09
CA PRO A 30 -10.32 -5.79 7.24
C PRO A 30 -10.61 -4.38 7.79
N SER A 31 -10.43 -4.18 9.10
CA SER A 31 -10.61 -2.89 9.75
C SER A 31 -9.44 -1.91 9.56
N LEU A 32 -8.28 -2.39 9.08
CA LEU A 32 -7.09 -1.55 8.92
C LEU A 32 -7.26 -0.62 7.70
N LYS A 33 -7.33 0.69 7.95
CA LYS A 33 -7.30 1.70 6.90
C LYS A 33 -5.86 2.09 6.62
N TRP A 34 -5.33 1.70 5.46
CA TRP A 34 -3.95 1.96 5.11
C TRP A 34 -3.78 2.51 3.70
N ALA A 35 -2.62 3.11 3.45
CA ALA A 35 -2.27 3.66 2.14
C ALA A 35 -0.80 3.38 1.78
N ILE A 36 -0.47 3.47 0.50
CA ILE A 36 0.91 3.45 -0.01
C ILE A 36 1.39 4.87 -0.35
N ALA A 37 2.67 5.15 -0.11
CA ALA A 37 3.28 6.44 -0.38
C ALA A 37 4.66 6.29 -1.03
N GLY A 38 5.02 7.27 -1.86
CA GLY A 38 6.23 7.26 -2.66
C GLY A 38 6.42 8.57 -3.43
N ARG A 39 7.55 8.70 -4.14
CA ARG A 39 7.95 9.94 -4.82
C ARG A 39 7.41 10.08 -6.26
N SER A 40 6.83 9.02 -6.81
CA SER A 40 6.39 8.97 -8.20
C SER A 40 4.97 8.41 -8.24
N GLU A 41 4.03 9.26 -8.63
CA GLU A 41 2.62 8.91 -8.74
C GLU A 41 2.40 7.76 -9.72
N SER A 42 3.00 7.82 -10.91
CA SER A 42 2.89 6.75 -11.91
C SER A 42 3.38 5.40 -11.41
N LYS A 43 4.48 5.36 -10.64
CA LYS A 43 4.95 4.12 -10.00
C LYS A 43 4.02 3.65 -8.88
N LEU A 44 3.42 4.56 -8.12
CA LEU A 44 2.42 4.21 -7.10
C LEU A 44 1.15 3.63 -7.73
N GLN A 45 0.67 4.22 -8.83
CA GLN A 45 -0.46 3.70 -9.60
C GLN A 45 -0.17 2.29 -10.12
N ALA A 46 1.04 2.03 -10.64
CA ALA A 46 1.43 0.70 -11.07
C ALA A 46 1.40 -0.33 -9.93
N VAL A 47 1.90 0.03 -8.74
CA VAL A 47 1.83 -0.83 -7.54
C VAL A 47 0.37 -1.05 -7.12
N GLN A 48 -0.45 0.00 -7.09
CA GLN A 48 -1.87 -0.11 -6.76
C GLN A 48 -2.59 -1.06 -7.73
N MET A 49 -2.39 -0.91 -9.04
CA MET A 49 -3.00 -1.78 -10.05
C MET A 49 -2.56 -3.23 -9.88
N ALA A 50 -1.28 -3.46 -9.59
CA ALA A 50 -0.76 -4.80 -9.34
C ALA A 50 -1.36 -5.43 -8.08
N LEU A 51 -1.63 -4.65 -7.02
CA LEU A 51 -2.28 -5.13 -5.81
C LEU A 51 -3.78 -5.42 -6.04
N VAL A 52 -4.49 -4.53 -6.75
CA VAL A 52 -5.92 -4.72 -7.07
C VAL A 52 -6.13 -5.94 -7.95
N ALA A 53 -5.21 -6.26 -8.87
CA ALA A 53 -5.31 -7.47 -9.69
C ALA A 53 -5.11 -8.78 -8.91
N GLN A 54 -4.63 -8.72 -7.66
CA GLN A 54 -4.38 -9.88 -6.80
C GLN A 54 -5.50 -10.16 -5.78
N GLY A 55 -6.51 -9.27 -5.69
CA GLY A 55 -7.65 -9.38 -4.77
C GLY A 55 -8.98 -9.37 -5.51
#